data_AF-A0A0F9D106-F1
#
_entry.id   AF-A0A0F9D106-F1
#
_cell.length_a   1.000
_cell.length_b   1.000
_cell.length_c   1.000
_cell.angle_alpha   90.00
_cell.angle_beta   90.00
_cell.angle_gamma   90.00
#
_symmetry.space_group_name_H-M   'P 1'
#
loop_
_entity.id
_entity.type
_entity.pdbx_description
1 polymer ?
#
loop_
_entity_poly.entity_id
_entity_poly.type
_entity_poly.pdbx_seq_one_letter_code
_entity_poly.pdbx_strand_id
1 'polypeptide(L)'
;MIKIRCRTNLDLYQKEQWPVGICCRPMVGDIVESRSGKRLQICSITHKWVAAALAILDCSTGCPILEIELNKRSTGVESHV
;
A
#
# COMPACT_ATOMS: atom_id res chain seq x y z
N MET A 1 -9.27 3.60 -10.30
CA MET A 1 -8.67 2.93 -9.13
C MET A 1 -7.17 2.82 -9.36
N ILE A 2 -6.35 3.36 -8.45
CA ILE A 2 -4.88 3.33 -8.53
C ILE A 2 -4.41 1.99 -7.97
N LYS A 3 -3.65 1.21 -8.75
CA LYS A 3 -3.07 -0.06 -8.29
C LYS A 3 -1.91 0.22 -7.34
N ILE A 4 -1.90 -0.45 -6.19
CA ILE A 4 -0.86 -0.30 -5.18
C ILE A 4 -0.34 -1.66 -4.71
N ARG A 5 0.90 -1.68 -4.25
CA ARG A 5 1.51 -2.81 -3.54
C ARG A 5 2.05 -2.31 -2.23
N CYS A 6 1.38 -2.65 -1.15
CA CYS A 6 1.87 -2.36 0.19
C CYS A 6 2.99 -3.33 0.58
N ARG A 7 4.05 -2.80 1.18
CA ARG A 7 5.12 -3.56 1.84
C ARG A 7 5.34 -3.01 3.23
N THR A 8 5.64 -3.87 4.18
CA THR A 8 5.98 -3.51 5.55
C THR A 8 7.16 -4.36 5.98
N ASN A 9 8.08 -3.79 6.75
CA ASN A 9 9.20 -4.53 7.35
C ASN A 9 8.93 -4.90 8.82
N LEU A 10 7.66 -4.85 9.25
CA LEU A 10 7.25 -5.18 10.61
C LEU A 10 6.81 -6.65 10.67
N ASP A 11 7.57 -7.50 11.35
CA ASP A 11 7.32 -8.95 11.43
C ASP A 11 5.90 -9.32 11.91
N LEU A 12 5.36 -8.52 12.82
CA LEU A 12 4.00 -8.68 13.37
C LEU A 12 2.88 -8.53 12.31
N TYR A 13 3.21 -8.08 11.11
CA TYR A 13 2.27 -7.79 10.02
C TYR A 13 2.52 -8.63 8.77
N GLN A 14 3.42 -9.63 8.81
CA GLN A 14 3.71 -10.49 7.65
C GLN A 14 2.47 -11.25 7.11
N LYS A 15 1.52 -11.58 7.99
CA LYS A 15 0.28 -12.29 7.63
C LYS A 15 -0.88 -11.34 7.28
N GLU A 16 -0.67 -10.03 7.35
CA GLU A 16 -1.73 -9.05 7.09
C GLU A 16 -1.99 -8.90 5.59
N GLN A 17 -3.27 -8.77 5.26
CA GLN A 17 -3.69 -8.44 3.90
C GLN A 17 -3.92 -6.94 3.80
N TRP A 18 -3.02 -6.28 3.06
CA TRP A 18 -3.10 -4.86 2.76
C TRP A 18 -3.91 -4.61 1.49
N PRO A 19 -4.51 -3.41 1.32
CA PRO A 19 -5.22 -3.08 0.11
C PRO A 19 -4.31 -3.11 -1.11
N VAL A 20 -4.86 -3.58 -2.23
CA VAL A 20 -4.18 -3.70 -3.53
C VAL A 20 -4.57 -2.58 -4.50
N GLY A 21 -5.49 -1.71 -4.09
CA GLY A 21 -5.85 -0.51 -4.84
C GLY A 21 -6.58 0.51 -3.98
N ILE A 22 -6.51 1.76 -4.39
CA ILE A 22 -7.08 2.91 -3.69
C ILE A 22 -7.77 3.84 -4.70
N CYS A 23 -8.77 4.57 -4.22
CA CYS A 23 -9.55 5.49 -5.07
C CYS A 23 -8.87 6.85 -5.24
N CYS A 24 -8.03 7.25 -4.28
CA CYS A 24 -7.40 8.55 -4.23
C CYS A 24 -5.88 8.43 -4.34
N ARG A 25 -5.21 9.53 -4.70
CA ARG A 25 -3.74 9.59 -4.75
C ARG A 25 -3.19 9.43 -3.31
N PRO A 26 -2.36 8.41 -3.02
CA PRO A 26 -1.78 8.24 -1.70
C PRO A 26 -0.71 9.30 -1.46
N MET A 27 -0.55 9.71 -0.21
CA MET A 27 0.47 10.63 0.27
C MET A 27 1.25 10.02 1.43
N VAL A 28 2.53 10.39 1.55
CA VAL A 28 3.31 10.06 2.75
C VAL A 28 2.64 10.74 3.94
N GLY A 29 2.37 9.98 5.00
CA GLY A 29 1.51 10.45 6.09
C GLY A 29 0.14 9.81 6.14
N ASP A 30 -0.38 9.33 5.01
CA ASP A 30 -1.70 8.70 4.99
C ASP A 30 -1.73 7.39 5.78
N ILE A 31 -2.91 7.05 6.28
CA ILE A 31 -3.15 5.81 7.00
C ILE A 31 -3.75 4.76 6.07
N VAL A 32 -3.13 3.58 6.06
CA VAL A 32 -3.63 2.40 5.38
C VAL A 32 -4.12 1.41 6.43
N GLU A 33 -5.33 0.92 6.23
CA GLU A 33 -5.94 -0.12 7.07
C GLU A 33 -5.84 -1.48 6.39
N SER A 34 -5.43 -2.50 7.14
CA SER A 34 -5.42 -3.88 6.71
C SER A 34 -6.83 -4.48 6.77
N ARG A 35 -7.04 -5.62 6.11
CA ARG A 35 -8.31 -6.37 6.20
C ARG A 35 -8.69 -6.77 7.63
N SER A 36 -7.70 -6.92 8.51
CA SER A 36 -7.90 -7.25 9.94
C SER A 36 -8.16 -6.00 10.81
N GLY A 37 -8.23 -4.80 10.22
CA GLY A 37 -8.42 -3.53 10.93
C GLY A 37 -7.14 -2.92 11.49
N LYS A 38 -5.95 -3.45 11.17
CA LYS A 38 -4.69 -2.87 11.65
C LYS A 38 -4.30 -1.66 10.80
N ARG A 39 -3.84 -0.60 11.45
CA ARG A 39 -3.54 0.68 10.78
C ARG A 39 -2.05 0.97 10.79
N LEU A 40 -1.48 1.18 9.61
CA LEU A 40 -0.10 1.63 9.44
C LEU A 40 -0.06 2.86 8.54
N GLN A 41 0.91 3.72 8.80
CA GLN A 41 1.12 4.95 8.05
C GLN A 41 2.09 4.74 6.89
N ILE A 42 1.77 5.37 5.76
CA ILE A 42 2.62 5.43 4.58
C ILE A 42 3.88 6.24 4.90
N CYS A 43 5.03 5.59 4.79
CA CYS A 43 6.35 6.18 5.01
C CYS A 43 7.03 6.58 3.69
N SER A 44 6.76 5.84 2.61
CA SER A 44 7.35 6.10 1.30
C SER A 44 6.45 5.57 0.19
N ILE A 45 6.48 6.24 -0.97
CA ILE A 45 5.72 5.87 -2.17
C ILE A 45 6.70 5.87 -3.34
N THR A 46 6.83 4.72 -4.00
CA THR A 46 7.73 4.52 -5.13
C THR A 46 6.95 4.02 -6.33
N HIS A 47 7.16 4.63 -7.50
CA HIS A 47 6.57 4.14 -8.74
C HIS A 47 7.36 2.92 -9.24
N LYS A 48 6.67 1.80 -9.46
CA LYS A 48 7.27 0.62 -10.08
C LYS A 48 6.54 0.29 -11.38
N TRP A 49 7.34 -0.05 -12.38
CA TRP A 49 6.86 -0.63 -13.62
C TRP A 49 6.92 -2.14 -13.47
N VAL A 50 5.77 -2.81 -13.48
CA VAL A 50 5.74 -4.28 -13.51
C VAL A 50 5.86 -4.70 -14.96
N ALA A 51 7.05 -5.16 -15.36
CA ALA A 51 7.20 -5.87 -16.63
C ALA A 51 6.36 -7.14 -16.58
N ALA A 52 5.39 -7.25 -17.51
CA ALA A 52 4.43 -8.32 -17.52
C ALA A 52 5.08 -9.65 -17.91
N ALA A 53 5.56 -10.42 -16.92
CA ALA A 53 5.93 -11.84 -17.13
C ALA A 53 4.70 -12.77 -17.22
N LEU A 54 3.47 -12.23 -17.20
CA LEU A 54 2.19 -12.94 -17.27
C LEU A 54 1.21 -12.27 -18.26
N ALA A 55 1.69 -11.67 -19.34
CA ALA A 55 0.82 -11.20 -20.42
C ALA A 55 0.46 -12.37 -21.35
N ILE A 56 -0.36 -13.31 -20.85
CA ILE A 56 -1.25 -14.07 -21.72
C ILE A 56 -2.60 -13.37 -21.57
N LEU A 57 -2.81 -12.24 -22.26
CA LEU A 57 -4.11 -11.82 -22.82
C LEU A 57 -4.20 -10.36 -23.27
N ASP A 58 -3.33 -9.44 -22.87
CA ASP A 58 -3.49 -8.05 -23.34
C ASP A 58 -2.16 -7.32 -23.55
N CYS A 59 -1.86 -7.07 -24.83
CA CYS A 59 -0.74 -6.30 -25.31
C CYS A 59 -0.96 -4.82 -25.02
N SER A 60 -0.45 -4.32 -23.89
CA SER A 60 -0.04 -2.93 -23.70
C SER A 60 0.76 -2.83 -22.40
N THR A 61 2.08 -2.71 -22.53
CA THR A 61 3.00 -1.94 -21.67
C THR A 61 2.73 -1.96 -20.16
N GLY A 62 3.63 -2.58 -19.39
CA GLY A 62 3.53 -2.81 -17.93
C GLY A 62 2.69 -1.80 -17.13
N CYS A 63 1.69 -2.29 -16.40
CA CYS A 63 0.84 -1.43 -15.57
C CYS A 63 1.70 -0.72 -14.52
N PRO A 64 1.70 0.62 -14.46
CA PRO A 64 2.35 1.33 -13.36
C PRO A 64 1.65 0.98 -12.05
N ILE A 65 2.43 0.54 -11.07
CA ILE A 65 1.96 0.26 -9.71
C ILE A 65 2.69 1.17 -8.73
N LEU A 66 1.99 1.68 -7.73
CA LEU A 66 2.64 2.36 -6.62
C LEU A 66 3.04 1.34 -5.57
N GLU A 67 4.32 1.23 -5.29
CA GLU A 67 4.79 0.51 -4.12
C GLU A 67 4.74 1.46 -2.91
N ILE A 68 4.04 1.04 -1.87
CA ILE A 68 3.78 1.83 -0.67
C ILE A 68 4.45 1.14 0.51
N GLU A 69 5.33 1.84 1.20
CA GLU A 69 5.98 1.34 2.40
C GLU A 69 5.21 1.76 3.66
N LEU A 70 4.89 0.78 4.51
CA LEU A 70 4.10 0.92 5.74
C LEU A 70 4.97 0.55 6.95
N ASN A 71 5.46 1.52 7.71
CA ASN A 71 6.42 1.27 8.79
C ASN A 71 6.13 2.02 10.11
N LYS A 72 5.17 2.95 10.14
CA LYS A 72 4.80 3.65 11.38
C LYS A 72 3.43 3.17 11.85
N ARG A 73 3.34 2.71 13.10
CA ARG A 73 2.03 2.53 13.74
C ARG A 73 1.41 3.91 13.90
N SER A 74 0.19 4.07 13.39
CA SER A 74 -0.59 5.24 13.74
C SER A 74 -1.01 5.09 15.19
N THR A 75 -0.33 5.76 16.11
CA THR A 75 -0.93 6.09 17.40
C THR A 75 -2.02 7.09 17.05
N GLY A 76 -3.27 6.61 16.95
CA GLY A 76 -4.40 7.51 16.90
C GLY A 76 -4.21 8.54 17.99
N VAL A 77 -4.30 9.82 17.64
CA VAL A 77 -4.33 10.87 18.64
C VAL A 77 -5.53 10.54 19.52
N GLU A 78 -5.27 10.06 20.73
CA GLU A 78 -6.20 10.17 21.84
C GLU A 78 -6.36 11.67 22.09
N SER A 79 -7.27 12.31 21.36
CA SER A 79 -7.80 13.60 21.76
C SER A 79 -8.73 13.32 22.93
N HIS A 80 -8.12 13.36 24.12
CA HIS A 80 -8.82 13.65 25.36
C HIS A 80 -9.50 15.01 25.23
N VAL A 81 -10.74 15.09 25.73
CA VAL A 81 -11.63 16.27 25.92
C VAL A 81 -12.49 16.66 24.72
#